data_AF-A0A9E5FUZ4-F1
#
_entry.id   AF-A0A9E5FUZ4-F1
#
_cell.length_a   1.000
_cell.length_b   1.000
_cell.length_c   1.000
_cell.angle_alpha   90.00
_cell.angle_beta   90.00
_cell.angle_gamma   90.00
#
_symmetry.space_group_name_H-M   'P 1'
#
loop_
_entity.id
_entity.type
_entity.pdbx_description
1 polymer ?
#
loop_
_entity_poly.entity_id
_entity_poly.type
_entity_poly.pdbx_seq_one_letter_code
_entity_poly.pdbx_strand_id
1 'polypeptide(L)'
;MKIITTLLTGLLASWATLAYAGESKRTAEYILTTPLEFEGKNVDLDVSFVKPVNWKSPNTEIAFFHARTIDRHDKKFGGSILVAIPAADAAKFAKRYGTDFDGRNEYDRLNGVLTTAPGKKIKGRTWIIDMTGGKIAELVKNKQLVIEDNEGKEGEGKGERAP
;
A
#
# COMPACT_ATOMS: atom_id res chain seq x y z
N MET A 1 48.78 -54.89 -20.59
CA MET A 1 47.30 -54.91 -20.50
C MET A 1 46.92 -53.89 -19.42
N LYS A 2 46.47 -52.65 -19.72
CA LYS A 2 45.05 -52.24 -19.94
C LYS A 2 44.12 -53.08 -19.05
N ILE A 3 43.34 -52.52 -18.11
CA ILE A 3 42.17 -51.65 -18.33
C ILE A 3 41.99 -50.63 -17.17
N ILE A 4 41.66 -49.39 -17.55
CA ILE A 4 41.23 -48.25 -16.71
C ILE A 4 39.74 -48.41 -16.41
N THR A 5 39.27 -48.22 -15.18
CA THR A 5 37.87 -47.79 -14.96
C THR A 5 37.75 -46.88 -13.75
N THR A 6 37.62 -45.62 -14.08
CA THR A 6 37.26 -44.46 -13.26
C THR A 6 35.76 -44.50 -12.92
N LEU A 7 35.40 -44.23 -11.66
CA LEU A 7 34.09 -43.68 -11.23
C LEU A 7 34.47 -42.60 -10.19
N LEU A 8 34.31 -41.26 -10.32
CA LEU A 8 33.24 -40.42 -10.90
C LEU A 8 31.87 -40.99 -10.53
N THR A 9 31.13 -40.50 -9.54
CA THR A 9 30.34 -39.24 -9.47
C THR A 9 29.49 -39.43 -8.19
N GLY A 10 29.05 -38.47 -7.38
CA GLY A 10 28.95 -37.04 -7.51
C GLY A 10 28.40 -36.46 -6.20
N LEU A 11 28.78 -35.21 -5.99
CA LEU A 11 28.42 -34.30 -4.92
C LEU A 11 26.89 -34.07 -4.89
N LEU A 12 26.20 -34.50 -3.84
CA LEU A 12 24.84 -34.02 -3.53
C LEU A 12 24.95 -33.10 -2.31
N ALA A 13 25.50 -31.91 -2.54
CA ALA A 13 25.24 -30.78 -1.66
C ALA A 13 23.79 -30.37 -1.92
N SER A 14 22.88 -30.90 -1.08
CA SER A 14 21.50 -30.47 -1.01
C SER A 14 21.48 -28.99 -0.65
N TRP A 15 21.52 -28.13 -1.65
CA TRP A 15 21.11 -26.74 -1.50
C TRP A 15 19.62 -26.79 -1.18
N ALA A 16 19.31 -26.84 0.11
CA ALA A 16 18.02 -26.42 0.60
C ALA A 16 17.91 -24.94 0.23
N THR A 17 17.36 -24.67 -0.95
CA THR A 17 16.69 -23.39 -1.19
C THR A 17 15.55 -23.37 -0.17
N LEU A 18 15.81 -22.78 1.00
CA LEU A 18 14.73 -22.18 1.77
C LEU A 18 14.09 -21.19 0.79
N ALA A 19 13.00 -21.61 0.16
CA ALA A 19 12.08 -20.71 -0.46
C ALA A 19 11.53 -19.87 0.70
N TYR A 20 12.21 -18.75 0.99
CA TYR A 20 11.56 -17.63 1.63
C TYR A 20 10.38 -17.31 0.72
N ALA A 21 9.18 -17.72 1.15
CA ALA A 21 7.94 -17.21 0.60
C ALA A 21 8.09 -15.70 0.59
N GLY A 22 8.26 -15.14 -0.60
CA GLY A 22 8.68 -13.76 -0.77
C GLY A 22 7.59 -12.86 -0.20
N GLU A 23 7.91 -12.10 0.84
CA GLU A 23 7.07 -11.03 1.34
C GLU A 23 6.60 -10.17 0.16
N SER A 24 5.28 -9.96 0.03
CA SER A 24 4.75 -9.24 -1.11
C SER A 24 5.22 -7.78 -1.08
N LYS A 25 6.13 -7.44 -2.01
CA LYS A 25 6.70 -6.09 -2.14
C LYS A 25 5.71 -5.01 -2.60
N ARG A 26 4.43 -5.36 -2.77
CA ARG A 26 3.35 -4.53 -3.31
C ARG A 26 2.27 -4.22 -2.27
N THR A 27 2.62 -4.29 -1.00
CA THR A 27 1.71 -3.96 0.10
C THR A 27 2.10 -2.64 0.74
N ALA A 28 1.14 -1.99 1.39
CA ALA A 28 1.40 -0.77 2.14
C ALA A 28 2.38 -1.05 3.30
N GLU A 29 2.22 -2.17 4.00
CA GLU A 29 3.07 -2.59 5.11
C GLU A 29 4.54 -2.73 4.68
N TYR A 30 4.80 -3.36 3.53
CA TYR A 30 6.15 -3.47 3.00
C TYR A 30 6.76 -2.09 2.71
N ILE A 31 6.05 -1.26 1.95
CA ILE A 31 6.53 0.08 1.57
C ILE A 31 6.75 0.97 2.79
N LEU A 32 5.84 0.91 3.76
CA LEU A 32 5.87 1.74 4.97
C LEU A 32 6.90 1.25 6.00
N THR A 33 7.54 0.10 5.78
CA THR A 33 8.69 -0.35 6.58
C THR A 33 9.95 0.46 6.25
N THR A 34 10.19 0.77 4.97
CA THR A 34 11.32 1.61 4.51
C THR A 34 10.87 2.73 3.54
N PRO A 35 9.93 3.61 3.93
CA PRO A 35 9.25 4.50 2.99
C PRO A 35 10.17 5.52 2.32
N LEU A 36 11.28 5.88 2.96
CA LEU A 36 12.31 6.77 2.41
C LEU A 36 13.00 6.17 1.16
N GLU A 37 13.04 4.85 1.02
CA GLU A 37 13.60 4.20 -0.17
C GLU A 37 12.68 4.34 -1.39
N PHE A 38 11.40 4.60 -1.15
CA PHE A 38 10.35 4.72 -2.16
C PHE A 38 9.89 6.16 -2.38
N GLU A 39 10.28 7.11 -1.52
CA GLU A 39 9.90 8.52 -1.63
C GLU A 39 10.28 9.10 -3.00
N GLY A 40 9.31 9.74 -3.65
CA GLY A 40 9.42 10.29 -5.00
C GLY A 40 9.41 9.26 -6.13
N LYS A 41 9.30 7.96 -5.83
CA LYS A 41 9.27 6.89 -6.83
C LYS A 41 7.85 6.42 -7.10
N ASN A 42 7.62 5.93 -8.31
CA ASN A 42 6.41 5.17 -8.64
C ASN A 42 6.43 3.84 -7.89
N VAL A 43 5.31 3.52 -7.25
CA VAL A 43 5.08 2.25 -6.56
C VAL A 43 3.82 1.59 -7.09
N ASP A 44 3.82 0.26 -7.08
CA ASP A 44 2.68 -0.57 -7.42
C ASP A 44 2.15 -1.25 -6.17
N LEU A 45 0.86 -1.06 -5.89
CA LEU A 45 0.17 -1.65 -4.76
C LEU A 45 -0.91 -2.62 -5.23
N ASP A 46 -0.92 -3.82 -4.64
CA ASP A 46 -2.03 -4.75 -4.79
C ASP A 46 -3.13 -4.32 -3.81
N VAL A 47 -4.20 -3.72 -4.35
CA VAL A 47 -5.29 -3.11 -3.57
C VAL A 47 -6.48 -4.06 -3.53
N SER A 48 -7.07 -4.21 -2.34
CA SER A 48 -8.30 -4.98 -2.13
C SER A 48 -9.52 -4.09 -2.32
N PHE A 49 -9.57 -2.96 -1.60
CA PHE A 49 -10.61 -1.95 -1.71
C PHE A 49 -10.09 -0.59 -1.22
N VAL A 50 -10.86 0.47 -1.46
CA VAL A 50 -10.52 1.84 -1.03
C VAL A 50 -11.65 2.40 -0.18
N LYS A 51 -11.34 3.17 0.87
CA LYS A 51 -12.36 3.86 1.67
C LYS A 51 -12.15 5.36 1.59
N PRO A 52 -13.18 6.16 1.27
CA PRO A 52 -13.04 7.61 1.35
C PRO A 52 -12.68 8.01 2.79
N VAL A 53 -11.88 9.05 2.94
CA VAL A 53 -11.58 9.60 4.27
C VAL A 53 -12.81 10.28 4.86
N ASN A 54 -12.92 10.25 6.19
CA ASN A 54 -14.04 10.87 6.93
C ASN A 54 -13.81 12.36 7.27
N TRP A 55 -12.68 12.93 6.89
CA TRP A 55 -12.35 14.34 7.10
C TRP A 55 -12.47 15.15 5.80
N LYS A 56 -12.76 16.44 5.93
CA LYS A 56 -12.88 17.33 4.77
C LYS A 56 -11.50 17.68 4.22
N SER A 57 -11.27 17.39 2.93
CA SER A 57 -10.03 17.77 2.26
C SER A 57 -9.78 19.29 2.39
N PRO A 58 -8.56 19.71 2.77
CA PRO A 58 -8.19 21.13 2.79
C PRO A 58 -8.09 21.72 1.37
N ASN A 59 -8.04 20.88 0.33
CA ASN A 59 -8.11 21.28 -1.08
C ASN A 59 -9.27 20.56 -1.79
N THR A 60 -10.25 21.32 -2.26
CA THR A 60 -11.48 20.78 -2.88
C THR A 60 -11.25 20.05 -4.20
N GLU A 61 -10.10 20.24 -4.84
CA GLU A 61 -9.74 19.58 -6.09
C GLU A 61 -9.06 18.22 -5.87
N ILE A 62 -8.83 17.84 -4.61
CA ILE A 62 -8.21 16.57 -4.24
C ILE A 62 -9.17 15.78 -3.36
N ALA A 63 -9.40 14.53 -3.73
CA ALA A 63 -10.07 13.55 -2.90
C ALA A 63 -9.04 12.60 -2.29
N PHE A 64 -9.29 12.18 -1.06
CA PHE A 64 -8.43 11.27 -0.32
C PHE A 64 -9.16 9.96 0.00
N PHE A 65 -8.43 8.85 -0.10
CA PHE A 65 -8.91 7.52 0.22
C PHE A 65 -7.86 6.77 1.04
N HIS A 66 -8.28 5.91 1.97
CA HIS A 66 -7.44 4.86 2.51
C HIS A 66 -7.51 3.66 1.56
N ALA A 67 -6.40 3.32 0.90
CA ALA A 67 -6.28 2.09 0.13
C ALA A 67 -5.86 0.95 1.07
N ARG A 68 -6.69 -0.09 1.12
CA ARG A 68 -6.42 -1.31 1.88
C ARG A 68 -5.75 -2.31 0.94
N THR A 69 -4.49 -2.61 1.22
CA THR A 69 -3.68 -3.49 0.38
C THR A 69 -3.78 -4.95 0.84
N ILE A 70 -3.49 -5.87 -0.07
CA ILE A 70 -3.54 -7.31 0.18
C ILE A 70 -2.23 -7.96 -0.26
N ASP A 71 -1.66 -8.79 0.61
CA ASP A 71 -0.65 -9.75 0.18
C ASP A 71 -1.36 -10.88 -0.56
N ARG A 72 -1.21 -10.95 -1.88
CA ARG A 72 -1.85 -11.97 -2.72
C ARG A 72 -1.25 -13.36 -2.56
N HIS A 73 0.00 -13.47 -2.10
CA HIS A 73 0.63 -14.76 -1.87
C HIS A 73 0.00 -15.45 -0.66
N ASP A 74 -0.10 -14.70 0.44
CA ASP A 74 -0.61 -15.20 1.71
C ASP A 74 -2.12 -14.97 1.91
N LYS A 75 -2.75 -14.19 1.01
CA LYS A 75 -4.14 -13.71 1.10
C LYS A 75 -4.42 -12.98 2.43
N LYS A 76 -3.46 -12.20 2.90
CA LYS A 76 -3.53 -11.46 4.17
C LYS A 76 -3.66 -9.97 3.92
N PHE A 77 -4.19 -9.27 4.92
CA PHE A 77 -4.18 -7.81 4.92
C PHE A 77 -2.74 -7.30 4.88
N GLY A 78 -2.41 -6.46 3.91
CA GLY A 78 -1.06 -5.93 3.69
C GLY A 78 -0.90 -4.48 4.16
N GLY A 79 -1.78 -3.98 5.04
CA GLY A 79 -1.73 -2.60 5.52
C GLY A 79 -2.60 -1.61 4.73
N SER A 80 -2.67 -0.40 5.29
CA SER A 80 -3.42 0.76 4.76
C SER A 80 -2.45 1.86 4.38
N ILE A 81 -2.74 2.58 3.30
CA ILE A 81 -2.01 3.80 2.94
C ILE A 81 -2.96 4.84 2.37
N LEU A 82 -2.69 6.11 2.66
CA LEU A 82 -3.47 7.21 2.11
C LEU A 82 -3.18 7.37 0.61
N VAL A 83 -4.21 7.64 -0.18
CA VAL A 83 -4.12 7.91 -1.61
C VAL A 83 -4.76 9.26 -1.88
N ALA A 84 -4.08 10.09 -2.66
CA ALA A 84 -4.59 11.35 -3.17
C ALA A 84 -4.87 11.23 -4.67
N ILE A 85 -6.07 11.63 -5.08
CA ILE A 85 -6.50 11.62 -6.47
C ILE A 85 -7.20 12.93 -6.83
N PRO A 86 -7.30 13.30 -8.12
CA PRO A 86 -8.16 14.41 -8.54
C PRO A 86 -9.60 14.17 -8.08
N ALA A 87 -10.24 15.17 -7.48
CA ALA A 87 -11.61 15.04 -6.96
C ALA A 87 -12.63 14.69 -8.06
N ALA A 88 -12.39 15.14 -9.30
CA ALA A 88 -13.19 14.78 -10.47
C ALA A 88 -13.21 13.27 -10.77
N ASP A 89 -12.17 12.54 -10.38
CA ASP A 89 -12.03 11.11 -10.62
C ASP A 89 -12.52 10.24 -9.45
N ALA A 90 -12.96 10.86 -8.34
CA ALA A 90 -13.27 10.15 -7.10
C ALA A 90 -14.33 9.05 -7.25
N ALA A 91 -15.42 9.33 -7.97
CA ALA A 91 -16.48 8.35 -8.20
C ALA A 91 -15.99 7.16 -9.05
N LYS A 92 -15.19 7.44 -10.09
CA LYS A 92 -14.59 6.41 -10.96
C LYS A 92 -13.60 5.54 -10.19
N PHE A 93 -12.80 6.17 -9.34
CA PHE A 93 -11.83 5.49 -8.49
C PHE A 93 -12.51 4.55 -7.50
N ALA A 94 -13.50 5.04 -6.75
CA ALA A 94 -14.29 4.23 -5.82
C ALA A 94 -14.99 3.06 -6.52
N LYS A 95 -15.56 3.30 -7.71
CA LYS A 95 -16.18 2.24 -8.51
C LYS A 95 -15.20 1.17 -8.98
N ARG A 96 -13.97 1.57 -9.33
CA ARG A 96 -12.94 0.64 -9.83
C ARG A 96 -12.50 -0.34 -8.76
N TYR A 97 -12.13 0.17 -7.59
CA TYR A 97 -11.52 -0.64 -6.54
C TYR A 97 -12.54 -1.23 -5.55
N GLY A 98 -13.80 -0.77 -5.58
CA GLY A 98 -14.79 -1.08 -4.55
C GLY A 98 -14.55 -0.29 -3.26
N THR A 99 -15.61 -0.06 -2.49
CA THR A 99 -15.56 0.76 -1.26
C THR A 99 -15.57 -0.04 0.04
N ASP A 100 -15.77 -1.35 -0.06
CA ASP A 100 -15.87 -2.28 1.05
C ASP A 100 -15.27 -3.63 0.67
N PHE A 101 -15.29 -4.55 1.63
CA PHE A 101 -14.73 -5.89 1.45
C PHE A 101 -15.55 -6.74 0.46
N ASP A 102 -16.86 -6.50 0.35
CA ASP A 102 -17.75 -7.27 -0.52
C ASP A 102 -17.64 -6.83 -1.99
N GLY A 103 -17.27 -5.56 -2.23
CA GLY A 103 -16.96 -5.01 -3.54
C GLY A 103 -15.49 -5.16 -3.98
N ARG A 104 -14.67 -5.94 -3.25
CA ARG A 104 -13.23 -6.06 -3.50
C ARG A 104 -12.94 -6.69 -4.87
N ASN A 105 -11.91 -6.17 -5.55
CA ASN A 105 -11.31 -6.83 -6.69
C ASN A 105 -9.88 -7.26 -6.32
N GLU A 106 -9.68 -8.55 -6.09
CA GLU A 106 -8.40 -9.11 -5.62
C GLU A 106 -7.24 -8.93 -6.62
N TYR A 107 -7.54 -8.51 -7.85
CA TYR A 107 -6.56 -8.38 -8.92
C TYR A 107 -6.20 -6.95 -9.27
N ASP A 108 -6.89 -5.95 -8.69
CA ASP A 108 -6.64 -4.56 -9.00
C ASP A 108 -5.31 -4.06 -8.46
N ARG A 109 -4.62 -3.29 -9.31
CA ARG A 109 -3.35 -2.64 -8.97
C ARG A 109 -3.53 -1.13 -8.99
N LEU A 110 -3.00 -0.51 -7.95
CA LEU A 110 -2.90 0.93 -7.83
C LEU A 110 -1.44 1.34 -8.08
N ASN A 111 -1.25 2.25 -9.03
CA ASN A 111 0.05 2.82 -9.35
C ASN A 111 0.03 4.32 -9.02
N GLY A 112 1.07 4.81 -8.36
CA GLY A 112 1.24 6.24 -8.09
C GLY A 112 2.60 6.52 -7.46
N VAL A 113 2.87 7.80 -7.19
CA VAL A 113 4.14 8.23 -6.60
C VAL A 113 4.03 8.23 -5.09
N LEU A 114 4.92 7.55 -4.37
CA LEU A 114 4.96 7.68 -2.92
C LEU A 114 5.52 9.07 -2.56
N THR A 115 4.76 9.83 -1.79
CA THR A 115 5.14 11.15 -1.28
C THR A 115 4.75 11.28 0.18
N THR A 116 5.10 12.41 0.79
CA THR A 116 4.73 12.72 2.16
C THR A 116 4.11 14.11 2.28
N ALA A 117 3.20 14.24 3.25
CA ALA A 117 2.66 15.53 3.67
C ALA A 117 2.78 15.68 5.19
N PRO A 118 2.83 16.92 5.72
CA PRO A 118 2.78 17.16 7.15
C PRO A 118 1.50 16.58 7.77
N GLY A 119 1.65 15.79 8.83
CA GLY A 119 0.53 15.25 9.60
C GLY A 119 0.30 16.01 10.90
N LYS A 120 -0.96 16.15 11.35
CA LYS A 120 -1.28 16.80 12.65
C LYS A 120 -0.81 16.01 13.89
N LYS A 121 -0.52 14.71 13.79
CA LYS A 121 -0.10 13.85 14.92
C LYS A 121 1.43 13.75 15.08
N ILE A 122 1.85 13.28 16.26
CA ILE A 122 3.20 13.28 16.86
C ILE A 122 4.33 12.74 15.94
N LYS A 123 4.04 11.93 14.91
CA LYS A 123 5.05 11.46 13.93
C LYS A 123 5.24 12.37 12.71
N GLY A 124 4.65 13.56 12.67
CA GLY A 124 4.99 14.71 11.81
C GLY A 124 4.78 14.57 10.29
N ARG A 125 4.73 13.36 9.76
CA ARG A 125 4.63 13.04 8.33
C ARG A 125 3.62 11.93 8.10
N THR A 126 2.76 12.12 7.11
CA THR A 126 1.84 11.11 6.58
C THR A 126 2.32 10.70 5.19
N TRP A 127 2.40 9.40 4.94
CA TRP A 127 2.77 8.85 3.64
C TRP A 127 1.54 8.70 2.76
N ILE A 128 1.68 9.09 1.49
CA ILE A 128 0.58 9.21 0.55
C ILE A 128 1.02 8.67 -0.80
N ILE A 129 0.15 7.91 -1.47
CA ILE A 129 0.27 7.65 -2.89
C ILE A 129 -0.37 8.79 -3.66
N ASP A 130 0.45 9.59 -4.33
CA ASP A 130 0.02 10.69 -5.17
C ASP A 130 -0.31 10.19 -6.60
N MET A 131 -1.58 10.29 -6.97
CA MET A 131 -2.07 10.05 -8.33
C MET A 131 -2.60 11.34 -8.99
N THR A 132 -2.31 12.50 -8.41
CA THR A 132 -2.71 13.83 -8.90
C THR A 132 -1.71 14.43 -9.89
N GLY A 133 -0.60 13.75 -10.17
CA GLY A 133 0.46 14.25 -11.03
C GLY A 133 1.41 15.24 -10.35
N GLY A 134 1.59 15.16 -9.02
CA GLY A 134 2.54 15.99 -8.27
C GLY A 134 1.89 17.14 -7.50
N LYS A 135 0.57 17.32 -7.59
CA LYS A 135 -0.14 18.42 -6.90
C LYS A 135 0.00 18.35 -5.38
N ILE A 136 0.15 17.15 -4.80
CA ILE A 136 0.41 17.01 -3.36
C ILE A 136 1.74 17.66 -2.98
N ALA A 137 2.81 17.36 -3.73
CA ALA A 137 4.12 17.93 -3.47
C ALA A 137 4.11 19.47 -3.59
N GLU A 138 3.39 20.02 -4.57
CA GLU A 138 3.20 21.47 -4.74
C GLU A 138 2.48 22.09 -3.53
N LEU A 139 1.37 21.50 -3.09
CA LEU A 139 0.61 22.02 -1.94
C LEU A 139 1.41 21.95 -0.63
N VAL A 140 2.20 20.90 -0.43
CA VAL A 140 3.09 20.77 0.72
C VAL A 140 4.16 21.85 0.70
N LYS A 141 4.81 22.06 -0.45
CA LYS A 141 5.82 23.12 -0.62
C LYS A 141 5.25 24.51 -0.32
N ASN A 142 4.01 24.75 -0.72
CA ASN A 142 3.30 26.01 -0.48
C ASN A 142 2.67 26.13 0.91
N LYS A 143 2.84 25.12 1.78
CA LYS A 143 2.24 25.05 3.13
C LYS A 143 0.69 25.12 3.12
N GLN A 144 0.07 24.64 2.04
CA GLN A 144 -1.38 24.64 1.82
C GLN A 144 -2.01 23.27 2.14
N LEU A 145 -1.20 22.28 2.52
CA LEU A 145 -1.66 20.94 2.87
C LEU A 145 -1.12 20.51 4.22
N VAL A 146 -2.03 20.17 5.14
CA VAL A 146 -1.75 19.45 6.39
C VAL A 146 -2.80 18.35 6.51
N ILE A 147 -2.36 17.12 6.74
CA ILE A 147 -3.24 15.95 6.79
C ILE A 147 -3.70 15.70 8.23
N GLU A 148 -5.01 15.57 8.39
CA GLU A 148 -5.66 15.18 9.64
C GLU A 148 -5.87 13.66 9.66
N ASP A 149 -4.78 12.90 9.71
CA ASP A 149 -4.88 11.45 9.68
C ASP A 149 -5.43 10.87 11.00
N ASN A 150 -6.66 10.36 10.92
CA ASN A 150 -7.42 9.80 12.03
C ASN A 150 -7.46 8.26 12.02
N GLU A 151 -6.44 7.58 11.47
CA GLU A 151 -6.32 6.10 11.47
C GLU A 151 -6.35 5.41 12.86
N GLY A 152 -6.56 6.13 13.97
CA GLY A 152 -6.57 5.59 15.34
C GLY A 152 -7.92 5.47 16.04
N LYS A 153 -9.07 5.64 15.37
CA LYS A 153 -10.40 5.52 16.01
C LYS A 153 -11.42 4.60 15.32
N GLU A 154 -11.02 3.90 14.26
CA GLU A 154 -11.89 2.91 13.62
C GLU A 154 -11.43 1.50 13.97
N GLY A 155 -11.82 1.03 15.17
CA GLY A 155 -11.42 -0.30 15.64
C GLY A 155 -11.66 -0.67 17.11
N GLU A 156 -12.52 0.03 17.87
CA GLU A 156 -13.13 -0.53 19.09
C GLU A 156 -14.66 -0.48 18.95
N GLY A 157 -15.17 -1.11 17.91
CA GLY A 157 -16.56 -1.58 17.92
C GLY A 157 -16.63 -2.69 18.95
N LYS A 158 -16.99 -2.35 20.19
CA LYS A 158 -17.43 -3.33 21.19
C LYS A 158 -18.44 -4.25 20.50
N GLY A 159 -18.16 -5.54 20.53
CA GLY A 159 -19.13 -6.57 20.16
C GLY A 159 -20.32 -6.47 21.11
N GLU A 160 -21.27 -5.61 20.79
CA GLU A 160 -22.59 -5.62 21.39
C GLU A 160 -23.35 -6.76 20.71
N ARG A 161 -23.22 -7.95 21.30
CA ARG A 161 -24.21 -9.02 21.09
C ARG A 161 -25.54 -8.47 21.58
N ALA A 162 -26.40 -8.11 20.64
CA ALA A 162 -27.82 -7.91 20.90
C ALA A 162 -28.47 -9.25 21.29
N PRO A 163 -29.55 -9.23 22.10
CA PRO A 163 -30.06 -10.36 22.88
C PRO A 163 -30.59 -11.54 22.05
#